data_AF-A0A1F5NWZ5-F1
#
_entry.id   AF-A0A1F5NWZ5-F1
#
_cell.length_a   1.000
_cell.length_b   1.000
_cell.length_c   1.000
_cell.angle_alpha   90.00
_cell.angle_beta   90.00
_cell.angle_gamma   90.00
#
_symmetry.space_group_name_H-M   'P 1'
#
loop_
_entity.id
_entity.type
_entity.pdbx_description
1 polymer ?
#
loop_
_entity_poly.entity_id
_entity_poly.type
_entity_poly.pdbx_seq_one_letter_code
_entity_poly.pdbx_strand_id
1 'polypeptide(L)'
;MNKVNVKDIKRAIADIEKLNLDLGRLDRRATPDIVGFYGELLAWKQLKSHFGWQGFNIILGKGQSRADIVMEKKRRNLNVEIKTSRLKDEGFGNWYGVALNVKPCKIKEHSNRTFSHPKRGLLKGDFCYFDFLIFVKIHKIFHKHDFYIFPKDYLWQKRQKLRNTHARFSSSTHRIILSDRKAIPRIQKRDLQMIKQMEKYQNKWKLIK
;
A
#
# COMPACT_ATOMS: atom_id res chain seq x y z
N MET A 1 -0.75 -18.38 -19.63
CA MET A 1 -0.93 -17.54 -18.41
C MET A 1 -2.14 -18.05 -17.64
N ASN A 2 -1.96 -18.54 -16.41
CA ASN A 2 -3.10 -18.90 -15.55
C ASN A 2 -3.88 -17.63 -15.20
N LYS A 3 -5.11 -17.51 -15.72
CA LYS A 3 -6.03 -16.44 -15.36
C LYS A 3 -6.43 -16.64 -13.89
N VAL A 4 -6.04 -15.71 -13.03
CA VAL A 4 -6.51 -15.68 -11.64
C VAL A 4 -8.02 -15.44 -11.65
N ASN A 5 -8.80 -16.35 -11.06
CA ASN A 5 -10.25 -16.25 -11.02
C ASN A 5 -10.68 -15.41 -9.81
N VAL A 6 -11.72 -14.57 -10.00
CA VAL A 6 -12.33 -13.78 -8.92
C VAL A 6 -12.84 -14.67 -7.78
N LYS A 7 -13.36 -15.86 -8.09
CA LYS A 7 -13.81 -16.83 -7.07
C LYS A 7 -12.66 -17.30 -6.17
N ASP A 8 -11.50 -17.58 -6.76
CA ASP A 8 -10.31 -18.05 -6.01
C ASP A 8 -9.79 -16.95 -5.09
N ILE A 9 -9.78 -15.69 -5.54
CA ILE A 9 -9.37 -14.55 -4.72
C ILE A 9 -10.35 -14.32 -3.57
N LYS A 10 -11.67 -14.40 -3.83
CA LYS A 10 -12.68 -14.30 -2.76
C LYS A 10 -12.51 -15.39 -1.71
N ARG A 11 -12.23 -16.62 -2.15
CA ARG A 11 -11.97 -17.75 -1.25
C ARG A 11 -10.70 -17.53 -0.44
N ALA A 12 -9.59 -17.15 -1.06
CA ALA A 12 -8.33 -16.87 -0.36
C ALA A 12 -8.47 -15.75 0.68
N ILE A 13 -9.20 -14.68 0.37
CA ILE A 13 -9.53 -13.61 1.33
C ILE A 13 -10.29 -14.19 2.54
N ALA A 14 -11.35 -14.97 2.29
CA ALA A 14 -12.16 -15.57 3.35
C ALA A 14 -11.35 -16.56 4.21
N ASP A 15 -10.48 -17.36 3.59
CA ASP A 15 -9.60 -18.31 4.28
C ASP A 15 -8.60 -17.58 5.18
N ILE A 16 -8.01 -16.47 4.71
CA ILE A 16 -7.10 -15.64 5.53
C ILE A 16 -7.84 -14.93 6.66
N GLU A 17 -9.04 -14.41 6.41
CA GLU A 17 -9.88 -13.78 7.45
C GLU A 17 -10.21 -14.79 8.56
N LYS A 18 -10.58 -16.02 8.19
CA LYS A 18 -10.83 -17.11 9.14
C LYS A 18 -9.57 -17.47 9.91
N LEU A 19 -8.44 -17.68 9.23
CA LEU A 19 -7.16 -17.99 9.86
C LEU A 19 -6.74 -16.91 10.86
N ASN A 20 -6.93 -15.63 10.52
CA ASN A 20 -6.59 -14.54 11.43
C ASN A 20 -7.52 -14.49 12.66
N LEU A 21 -8.81 -14.77 12.50
CA LEU A 21 -9.73 -14.90 13.64
C LEU A 21 -9.27 -16.03 14.59
N ASP A 22 -8.82 -17.15 14.02
CA ASP A 22 -8.31 -18.29 14.79
C ASP A 22 -6.96 -17.97 15.45
N LEU A 23 -6.03 -17.30 14.76
CA LEU A 23 -4.76 -16.83 15.34
C LEU A 23 -4.95 -15.79 16.44
N GLY A 24 -5.91 -14.88 16.27
CA GLY A 24 -6.28 -13.88 17.28
C GLY A 24 -6.87 -14.52 18.54
N ARG A 25 -7.55 -15.67 18.42
CA ARG A 25 -8.01 -16.47 19.58
C ARG A 25 -6.88 -17.22 20.27
N LEU A 26 -5.79 -17.52 19.57
CA LEU A 26 -4.62 -18.24 20.07
C LEU A 26 -3.52 -17.33 20.64
N ASP A 27 -3.81 -16.03 20.84
CA ASP A 27 -2.86 -14.98 21.26
C ASP A 27 -1.59 -14.89 20.38
N ARG A 28 -1.66 -15.43 19.16
CA ARG A 28 -0.55 -15.38 18.19
C ARG A 28 -0.77 -14.21 17.25
N ARG A 29 0.19 -13.29 17.23
CA ARG A 29 0.23 -12.19 16.26
C ARG A 29 0.31 -12.76 14.84
N ALA A 30 -0.56 -12.30 13.94
CA ALA A 30 -0.47 -12.65 12.52
C ALA A 30 0.91 -12.25 11.96
N THR A 31 1.48 -13.10 11.10
CA THR A 31 2.80 -12.82 10.51
C THR A 31 2.71 -11.62 9.55
N PRO A 32 3.73 -10.74 9.51
CA PRO A 32 3.72 -9.58 8.61
C PRO A 32 3.47 -9.92 7.14
N ASP A 33 3.88 -11.10 6.70
CA ASP A 33 3.73 -11.55 5.31
C ASP A 33 2.28 -11.92 4.97
N ILE A 34 1.55 -12.57 5.89
CA ILE A 34 0.12 -12.87 5.70
C ILE A 34 -0.69 -11.58 5.61
N VAL A 35 -0.40 -10.61 6.49
CA VAL A 35 -1.07 -9.31 6.49
C VAL A 35 -0.74 -8.53 5.22
N GLY A 36 0.51 -8.55 4.77
CA GLY A 36 0.94 -7.97 3.51
C GLY A 36 0.16 -8.54 2.33
N PHE A 37 0.18 -9.86 2.17
CA PHE A 37 -0.50 -10.57 1.09
C PHE A 37 -2.02 -10.37 1.12
N TYR A 38 -2.63 -10.38 2.30
CA TYR A 38 -4.05 -10.08 2.45
C TYR A 38 -4.41 -8.69 1.91
N GLY A 39 -3.62 -7.67 2.23
CA GLY A 39 -3.82 -6.33 1.68
C GLY A 39 -3.66 -6.28 0.15
N GLU A 40 -2.73 -7.04 -0.42
CA GLU A 40 -2.60 -7.18 -1.88
C GLU A 40 -3.86 -7.78 -2.52
N LEU A 41 -4.42 -8.84 -1.93
CA LEU A 41 -5.66 -9.47 -2.41
C LEU A 41 -6.86 -8.53 -2.31
N LEU A 42 -6.99 -7.79 -1.20
CA LEU A 42 -8.03 -6.78 -1.01
C LEU A 42 -7.93 -5.68 -2.07
N ALA A 43 -6.73 -5.14 -2.30
CA ALA A 43 -6.50 -4.12 -3.31
C ALA A 43 -6.79 -4.65 -4.73
N TRP A 44 -6.35 -5.87 -5.05
CA TRP A 44 -6.64 -6.51 -6.33
C TRP A 44 -8.14 -6.61 -6.58
N LYS A 45 -8.92 -7.05 -5.58
CA LYS A 45 -10.38 -7.18 -5.68
C LYS A 45 -11.03 -5.82 -5.99
N GLN A 46 -10.61 -4.76 -5.31
CA GLN A 46 -11.13 -3.40 -5.56
C GLN A 46 -10.74 -2.89 -6.95
N LEU A 47 -9.47 -3.05 -7.34
CA LEU A 47 -9.00 -2.66 -8.67
C LEU A 47 -9.76 -3.37 -9.78
N LYS A 48 -10.00 -4.68 -9.63
CA LYS A 48 -10.78 -5.46 -10.60
C LYS A 48 -12.21 -4.96 -10.69
N SER A 49 -12.84 -4.65 -9.56
CA SER A 49 -14.20 -4.10 -9.50
C SER A 49 -14.29 -2.73 -10.18
N HIS A 50 -13.36 -1.82 -9.88
CA HIS A 50 -13.40 -0.44 -10.36
C HIS A 50 -12.96 -0.27 -11.82
N PHE A 51 -12.01 -1.09 -12.30
CA PHE A 51 -11.35 -0.87 -13.59
C PHE A 51 -11.45 -2.04 -14.56
N GLY A 52 -11.88 -3.22 -14.10
CA GLY A 52 -12.00 -4.41 -14.94
C GLY A 52 -12.97 -4.21 -16.11
N TRP A 53 -14.12 -3.56 -15.87
CA TRP A 53 -15.09 -3.22 -16.90
C TRP A 53 -14.59 -2.16 -17.88
N GLN A 54 -13.59 -1.36 -17.49
CA GLN A 54 -12.94 -0.37 -18.37
C GLN A 54 -11.88 -1.00 -19.28
N GLY A 55 -11.77 -2.33 -19.31
CA GLY A 55 -10.81 -3.07 -20.12
C GLY A 55 -9.41 -3.19 -19.51
N PHE A 56 -9.22 -2.86 -18.23
CA PHE A 56 -7.98 -3.18 -17.54
C PHE A 56 -7.93 -4.66 -17.14
N ASN A 57 -6.81 -5.31 -17.47
CA ASN A 57 -6.42 -6.57 -16.89
C ASN A 57 -5.62 -6.32 -15.61
N ILE A 58 -6.06 -6.88 -14.48
CA ILE A 58 -5.44 -6.65 -13.16
C ILE A 58 -4.67 -7.91 -12.78
N ILE A 59 -3.35 -7.79 -12.67
CA ILE A 59 -2.43 -8.92 -12.54
C ILE A 59 -1.69 -8.79 -11.21
N LEU A 60 -1.73 -9.83 -10.38
CA LEU A 60 -0.87 -9.93 -9.20
C LEU A 60 0.58 -10.14 -9.65
N GLY A 61 1.50 -9.40 -9.03
CA GLY A 61 2.93 -9.59 -9.19
C GLY A 61 3.36 -11.00 -8.77
N LYS A 62 4.40 -11.53 -9.43
CA LYS A 62 5.00 -12.83 -9.08
C LYS A 62 6.52 -12.71 -9.08
N GLY A 63 7.15 -13.25 -8.04
CA GLY A 63 8.60 -13.34 -7.91
C GLY A 63 9.29 -11.98 -8.02
N GLN A 64 10.06 -11.78 -9.09
CA GLN A 64 10.82 -10.55 -9.34
C GLN A 64 10.00 -9.46 -10.09
N SER A 65 8.66 -9.51 -10.04
CA SER A 65 7.79 -8.53 -10.73
C SER A 65 8.11 -7.09 -10.38
N ARG A 66 7.80 -6.18 -11.31
CA ARG A 66 8.09 -4.74 -11.19
C ARG A 66 7.31 -4.07 -10.06
N ALA A 67 6.12 -4.56 -9.72
CA ALA A 67 5.29 -4.08 -8.63
C ALA A 67 4.44 -5.22 -8.04
N ASP A 68 3.74 -4.95 -6.95
CA ASP A 68 2.81 -5.88 -6.29
C ASP A 68 1.59 -6.18 -7.17
N ILE A 69 1.06 -5.17 -7.90
CA ILE A 69 -0.02 -5.33 -8.88
C ILE A 69 0.33 -4.57 -10.15
N VAL A 70 0.01 -5.14 -11.32
CA VAL A 70 0.10 -4.47 -12.61
C VAL A 70 -1.29 -4.38 -13.23
N MET A 71 -1.68 -3.18 -13.66
CA MET A 71 -2.90 -2.94 -14.43
C MET A 71 -2.53 -2.73 -15.91
N GLU A 72 -2.94 -3.63 -16.78
CA GLU A 72 -2.62 -3.58 -18.22
C GLU A 72 -3.87 -3.19 -19.02
N LYS A 73 -3.73 -2.24 -19.95
CA LYS A 73 -4.77 -1.87 -20.90
C LYS A 73 -4.13 -1.48 -22.23
N LYS A 74 -4.38 -2.28 -23.28
CA LYS A 74 -3.77 -2.13 -24.62
C LYS A 74 -2.23 -2.07 -24.50
N ARG A 75 -1.60 -0.94 -24.84
CA ARG A 75 -0.15 -0.72 -24.78
C ARG A 75 0.31 0.03 -23.51
N ARG A 76 -0.58 0.23 -22.53
CA ARG A 76 -0.29 0.96 -21.30
C ARG A 76 -0.33 0.02 -20.10
N ASN A 77 0.73 0.07 -19.30
CA ASN A 77 0.82 -0.64 -18.03
C ASN A 77 0.93 0.38 -16.91
N LEU A 78 0.15 0.18 -15.84
CA LEU A 78 0.26 0.92 -14.60
C LEU A 78 0.74 -0.02 -13.50
N ASN A 79 1.85 0.35 -12.87
CA ASN A 79 2.43 -0.39 -11.77
C ASN A 79 1.83 0.14 -10.46
N VAL A 80 1.33 -0.75 -9.62
CA VAL A 80 0.68 -0.42 -8.35
C VAL A 80 1.41 -1.12 -7.22
N GLU A 81 2.00 -0.34 -6.33
CA GLU A 81 2.61 -0.85 -5.10
C GLU A 81 1.56 -0.91 -4.00
N ILE A 82 1.57 -2.00 -3.22
CA ILE A 82 0.68 -2.19 -2.08
C ILE A 82 1.48 -2.08 -0.79
N LYS A 83 0.92 -1.33 0.15
CA LYS A 83 1.43 -1.27 1.51
C LYS A 83 0.27 -1.51 2.46
N THR A 84 0.40 -2.52 3.30
CA THR A 84 -0.63 -2.84 4.28
C THR A 84 -0.20 -2.34 5.65
N SER A 85 -1.11 -1.69 6.37
CA SER A 85 -0.86 -1.31 7.75
C SER A 85 -0.54 -2.55 8.57
N ARG A 86 0.57 -2.53 9.31
CA ARG A 86 0.76 -3.54 10.36
C ARG A 86 -0.25 -3.20 11.46
N LEU A 87 -1.06 -4.18 11.87
CA LEU A 87 -1.90 -4.11 13.07
C LEU A 87 -1.00 -4.00 14.29
N LYS A 88 -0.43 -2.83 14.53
CA LYS A 88 0.36 -2.57 15.73
C LYS A 88 -0.46 -1.64 16.62
N ASP A 89 -0.97 -2.20 17.71
CA ASP A 89 -1.35 -1.40 18.87
C ASP A 89 -0.07 -0.84 19.49
N GLU A 90 0.43 0.28 18.97
CA GLU A 90 1.60 0.94 19.53
C GLU A 90 1.20 1.85 20.70
N GLY A 91 0.90 1.24 21.86
CA GLY A 91 1.04 1.77 23.23
C GLY A 91 0.34 3.09 23.66
N PHE A 92 -0.11 3.96 22.76
CA PHE A 92 -0.64 5.30 23.09
C PHE A 92 -1.83 5.71 22.21
N GLY A 93 -2.42 4.75 21.49
CA GLY A 93 -3.55 4.94 20.58
C GLY A 93 -3.33 4.16 19.29
N ASN A 94 -4.41 3.61 18.72
CA ASN A 94 -4.34 2.80 17.50
C ASN A 94 -3.89 3.68 16.31
N TRP A 95 -2.60 3.66 15.97
CA TRP A 95 -2.07 4.36 14.80
C TRP A 95 -1.80 3.35 13.70
N TYR A 96 -2.16 3.71 12.47
CA TYR A 96 -1.89 2.86 11.31
C TYR A 96 -0.86 3.60 10.47
N GLY A 97 0.40 3.22 10.66
CA GLY A 97 1.52 3.78 9.91
C GLY A 97 2.14 2.75 9.00
N VAL A 98 2.67 3.20 7.87
CA VAL A 98 3.64 2.41 7.10
C VAL A 98 4.89 3.21 6.84
N ALA A 99 5.99 2.51 7.05
CA ALA A 99 7.30 2.97 6.70
C ALA A 99 7.45 2.86 5.17
N LEU A 100 7.82 3.95 4.51
CA LEU A 100 8.14 3.96 3.08
C LEU A 100 9.64 4.13 2.90
N ASN A 101 10.26 3.27 2.09
CA ASN A 101 11.66 3.41 1.71
C ASN A 101 11.79 4.20 0.42
N VAL A 102 11.53 5.50 0.52
CA VAL A 102 11.75 6.42 -0.58
C VAL A 102 13.25 6.63 -0.75
N LYS A 103 13.84 5.95 -1.73
CA LYS A 103 15.17 6.32 -2.23
C LYS A 103 14.97 6.94 -3.63
N PRO A 104 15.59 8.09 -3.90
CA PRO A 104 15.58 8.65 -5.25
C PRO A 104 16.28 7.68 -6.21
N CYS A 105 15.81 7.57 -7.45
CA CYS A 105 16.51 6.81 -8.47
C CYS A 105 17.96 7.30 -8.52
N LYS A 106 18.94 6.40 -8.36
CA LYS A 106 20.34 6.76 -8.54
C LYS A 106 20.69 7.01 -10.02
N ILE A 107 19.78 6.71 -10.94
CA ILE A 107 19.93 6.90 -12.38
C ILE A 107 19.23 8.21 -12.75
N LYS A 108 20.01 9.25 -13.06
CA LYS A 108 19.50 10.61 -13.35
C LYS A 108 18.57 10.66 -14.57
N GLU A 109 18.77 9.79 -15.55
CA GLU A 109 17.96 9.72 -16.78
C GLU A 109 16.51 9.26 -16.52
N HIS A 110 16.24 8.63 -15.37
CA HIS A 110 14.92 8.10 -15.00
C HIS A 110 13.99 9.13 -14.36
N SER A 111 14.46 10.34 -14.04
CA SER A 111 13.60 11.35 -13.40
C SER A 111 12.53 11.91 -14.34
N ASN A 112 12.71 11.75 -15.67
CA ASN A 112 11.93 12.47 -16.68
C ASN A 112 11.24 11.56 -17.71
N ARG A 113 11.33 10.23 -17.61
CA ARG A 113 10.73 9.29 -18.58
C ARG A 113 10.12 8.07 -17.88
N THR A 114 8.98 7.59 -18.38
CA THR A 114 8.40 6.27 -18.05
C THR A 114 9.36 5.18 -18.57
N PHE A 115 10.30 4.76 -17.72
CA PHE A 115 11.32 3.79 -18.09
C PHE A 115 10.94 2.37 -17.65
N SER A 116 11.30 1.37 -18.46
CA SER A 116 11.14 -0.04 -18.12
C SER A 116 12.14 -0.43 -17.03
N HIS A 117 11.71 -0.45 -15.77
CA HIS A 117 12.58 -0.78 -14.65
C HIS A 117 13.04 -2.25 -14.63
N PRO A 118 14.26 -2.55 -14.16
CA PRO A 118 14.66 -3.92 -13.84
C PRO A 118 13.90 -4.47 -12.63
N LYS A 119 14.00 -5.77 -12.43
CA LYS A 119 13.40 -6.58 -11.34
C LYS A 119 13.53 -5.95 -9.94
N ARG A 120 12.50 -6.08 -9.08
CA ARG A 120 12.34 -5.42 -7.75
C ARG A 120 13.60 -5.43 -6.87
N GLY A 121 14.36 -6.52 -6.87
CA GLY A 121 15.57 -6.70 -6.04
C GLY A 121 16.79 -5.86 -6.47
N LEU A 122 16.80 -5.29 -7.68
CA LEU A 122 17.89 -4.46 -8.19
C LEU A 122 17.59 -2.95 -8.02
N LEU A 123 16.39 -2.61 -7.54
CA LEU A 123 15.93 -1.23 -7.45
C LEU A 123 16.43 -0.57 -6.17
N LYS A 124 17.21 0.50 -6.33
CA LYS A 124 17.64 1.36 -5.23
C LYS A 124 16.59 2.46 -4.99
N GLY A 125 15.35 2.08 -4.61
CA GLY A 125 14.30 3.00 -4.13
C GLY A 125 12.86 2.69 -4.50
N ASP A 126 11.92 3.02 -3.61
CA ASP A 126 10.50 2.64 -3.75
C ASP A 126 9.73 3.43 -4.83
N PHE A 127 10.02 4.72 -5.08
CA PHE A 127 9.13 5.56 -5.91
C PHE A 127 9.29 5.46 -7.42
N CYS A 128 10.36 4.86 -7.94
CA CYS A 128 10.61 4.95 -9.38
C CYS A 128 9.78 3.95 -10.18
N TYR A 129 9.45 2.80 -9.59
CA TYR A 129 8.89 1.68 -10.33
C TYR A 129 7.37 1.61 -10.37
N PHE A 130 6.66 2.35 -9.51
CA PHE A 130 5.20 2.35 -9.48
C PHE A 130 4.61 3.68 -9.96
N ASP A 131 3.37 3.63 -10.43
CA ASP A 131 2.56 4.80 -10.79
C ASP A 131 1.65 5.21 -9.64
N PHE A 132 1.16 4.22 -8.88
CA PHE A 132 0.31 4.43 -7.71
C PHE A 132 0.81 3.60 -6.52
N LEU A 133 0.66 4.19 -5.33
CA LEU A 133 0.74 3.48 -4.06
C LEU A 133 -0.69 3.34 -3.52
N ILE A 134 -1.12 2.11 -3.26
CA ILE A 134 -2.33 1.85 -2.49
C ILE A 134 -1.91 1.45 -1.07
N PHE A 135 -2.29 2.28 -0.11
CA PHE A 135 -2.19 1.93 1.29
C PHE A 135 -3.49 1.28 1.78
N VAL A 136 -3.40 0.04 2.24
CA VAL A 136 -4.51 -0.72 2.81
C VAL A 136 -4.40 -0.65 4.33
N LYS A 137 -5.32 0.08 4.95
CA LYS A 137 -5.41 0.20 6.40
C LYS A 137 -6.38 -0.87 6.89
N ILE A 138 -5.86 -1.90 7.55
CA ILE A 138 -6.65 -2.92 8.23
C ILE A 138 -6.89 -2.43 9.65
N HIS A 139 -8.15 -2.38 10.09
CA HIS A 139 -8.48 -1.96 11.45
C HIS A 139 -8.29 -3.12 12.44
N LYS A 140 -8.43 -2.83 13.75
CA LYS A 140 -8.49 -3.86 14.82
C LYS A 140 -9.36 -5.06 14.47
N ILE A 141 -10.48 -4.80 13.83
CA ILE A 141 -11.34 -5.82 13.25
C ILE A 141 -10.79 -6.16 11.86
N PHE A 142 -10.19 -7.35 11.71
CA PHE A 142 -9.40 -7.73 10.52
C PHE A 142 -10.14 -7.65 9.17
N HIS A 143 -11.45 -7.91 9.15
CA HIS A 143 -12.27 -7.79 7.94
C HIS A 143 -12.66 -6.33 7.61
N LYS A 144 -12.43 -5.39 8.54
CA LYS A 144 -12.66 -3.97 8.30
C LYS A 144 -11.38 -3.35 7.74
N HIS A 145 -11.50 -2.69 6.59
CA HIS A 145 -10.37 -2.10 5.90
C HIS A 145 -10.72 -0.79 5.18
N ASP A 146 -9.75 0.12 5.10
CA ASP A 146 -9.81 1.36 4.32
C ASP A 146 -8.71 1.37 3.24
N PHE A 147 -8.99 1.99 2.09
CA PHE A 147 -8.02 2.18 1.01
C PHE A 147 -7.64 3.64 0.86
N TYR A 148 -6.35 3.92 0.69
CA TYR A 148 -5.83 5.25 0.39
C TYR A 148 -4.97 5.17 -0.86
N ILE A 149 -5.32 5.94 -1.89
CA ILE A 149 -4.74 5.84 -3.22
C ILE A 149 -3.90 7.08 -3.49
N PHE A 150 -2.58 6.91 -3.56
CA PHE A 150 -1.64 8.01 -3.76
C PHE A 150 -0.95 7.90 -5.11
N PRO A 151 -1.09 8.91 -6.00
CA PRO A 151 -0.27 9.01 -7.20
C PRO A 151 1.20 9.18 -6.84
N LYS A 152 2.11 8.59 -7.62
CA LYS A 152 3.57 8.79 -7.46
C LYS A 152 3.95 10.27 -7.37
N ASP A 153 3.40 11.12 -8.25
CA ASP A 153 3.75 12.54 -8.31
C ASP A 153 3.41 13.28 -7.02
N TYR A 154 2.29 12.92 -6.39
CA TYR A 154 1.93 13.47 -5.08
C TYR A 154 2.97 13.10 -4.02
N LEU A 155 3.37 11.83 -3.97
CA LEU A 155 4.35 11.35 -3.00
C LEU A 155 5.73 11.98 -3.24
N TRP A 156 6.09 12.22 -4.51
CA TRP A 156 7.30 12.93 -4.88
C TRP A 156 7.28 14.39 -4.43
N GLN A 157 6.21 15.14 -4.73
CA GLN A 157 6.04 16.53 -4.32
C GLN A 157 6.03 16.68 -2.78
N LYS A 158 5.51 15.69 -2.06
CA LYS A 158 5.45 15.70 -0.58
C LYS A 158 6.64 15.03 0.09
N ARG A 159 7.63 14.53 -0.65
CA ARG A 159 8.77 13.75 -0.14
C ARG A 159 9.39 14.33 1.14
N GLN A 160 9.67 15.63 1.17
CA GLN A 160 10.28 16.28 2.34
C GLN A 160 9.37 16.21 3.58
N LYS A 161 8.06 16.39 3.41
CA LYS A 161 7.06 16.32 4.49
C LYS A 161 6.83 14.88 4.96
N LEU A 162 7.07 13.90 4.09
CA LEU A 162 6.98 12.48 4.41
C LEU A 162 8.25 11.93 5.09
N ARG A 163 9.33 12.72 5.20
CA ARG A 163 10.57 12.26 5.84
C ARG A 163 10.29 11.73 7.23
N ASN A 164 10.78 10.53 7.48
CA ASN A 164 10.67 9.93 8.78
C ASN A 164 11.58 10.70 9.73
N THR A 165 10.98 11.21 10.79
CA THR A 165 11.61 12.02 11.82
C THR A 165 11.37 11.40 13.19
N HIS A 166 10.96 10.12 13.22
CA HIS A 166 10.53 9.42 14.40
C HIS A 166 11.30 8.13 14.56
N ALA A 167 11.92 7.95 15.73
CA ALA A 167 12.80 6.83 16.03
C ALA A 167 12.13 5.46 15.85
N ARG A 168 10.81 5.36 16.09
CA ARG A 168 10.06 4.09 15.93
C ARG A 168 9.90 3.61 14.49
N PHE A 169 10.13 4.46 13.50
CA PHE A 169 10.14 4.09 12.07
C PHE A 169 11.57 4.10 11.49
N SER A 170 12.60 4.03 12.36
CA SER A 170 14.02 4.20 12.00
C SER A 170 14.50 3.31 10.84
N SER A 171 13.84 2.18 10.59
CA SER A 171 14.11 1.30 9.45
C SER A 171 13.82 1.92 8.08
N SER A 172 13.17 3.08 8.02
CA SER A 172 12.82 3.73 6.77
C SER A 172 13.00 5.24 6.78
N THR A 173 13.34 5.75 5.60
CA THR A 173 13.63 7.18 5.38
C THR A 173 12.37 8.03 5.37
N HIS A 174 11.20 7.47 5.06
CA HIS A 174 9.92 8.17 4.95
C HIS A 174 8.79 7.36 5.61
N ARG A 175 7.66 8.01 5.88
CA ARG A 175 6.49 7.37 6.50
C ARG A 175 5.17 7.97 6.02
N ILE A 176 4.15 7.13 5.94
CA ILE A 176 2.75 7.51 5.85
C ILE A 176 2.11 7.18 7.21
N ILE A 177 1.36 8.12 7.78
CA ILE A 177 0.65 7.93 9.04
C ILE A 177 -0.82 8.22 8.82
N LEU A 178 -1.66 7.30 9.27
CA LEU A 178 -3.11 7.44 9.35
C LEU A 178 -3.58 7.18 10.78
N SER A 179 -4.77 7.68 11.11
CA SER A 179 -5.39 7.52 12.43
C SER A 179 -6.85 7.12 12.31
N ASP A 180 -7.37 6.41 13.31
CA ASP A 180 -8.81 6.20 13.54
C ASP A 180 -9.42 7.24 14.48
N ARG A 181 -8.61 8.00 15.22
CA ARG A 181 -9.08 8.92 16.28
C ARG A 181 -8.88 10.39 15.93
N LYS A 182 -9.89 11.20 16.28
CA LYS A 182 -9.86 12.68 16.27
C LYS A 182 -8.87 13.28 17.27
N ALA A 183 -8.55 12.56 18.35
CA ALA A 183 -7.60 12.98 19.37
C ALA A 183 -6.55 11.89 19.59
N ILE A 184 -5.29 12.28 19.40
CA ILE A 184 -4.14 11.41 19.56
C ILE A 184 -3.27 12.02 20.66
N PRO A 185 -3.08 11.35 21.81
CA PRO A 185 -2.18 11.85 22.84
C PRO A 185 -0.76 11.98 22.28
N ARG A 186 -0.12 13.15 22.48
CA ARG A 186 1.29 13.41 22.16
C ARG A 186 1.70 13.34 20.68
N ILE A 187 0.76 13.40 19.74
CA ILE A 187 1.13 13.55 18.31
C ILE A 187 1.59 14.98 18.03
N GLN A 188 2.65 15.11 17.25
CA GLN A 188 3.15 16.43 16.86
C GLN A 188 2.19 17.07 15.85
N LYS A 189 2.02 18.39 15.90
CA LYS A 189 1.14 19.16 14.99
C LYS A 189 1.40 18.85 13.51
N ARG A 190 2.66 18.61 13.13
CA ARG A 190 3.05 18.22 11.76
C ARG A 190 2.44 16.88 11.32
N ASP A 191 2.34 15.91 12.22
CA ASP A 191 1.82 14.59 11.92
C ASP A 191 0.29 14.63 11.81
N LEU A 192 -0.40 15.45 12.61
CA LEU A 192 -1.83 15.74 12.44
C LEU A 192 -2.14 16.38 11.08
N GLN A 193 -1.32 17.33 10.65
CA GLN A 193 -1.46 17.94 9.32
C GLN A 193 -1.24 16.92 8.20
N MET A 194 -0.28 16.01 8.37
CA MET A 194 -0.01 14.94 7.42
C MET A 194 -1.19 13.97 7.33
N ILE A 195 -1.75 13.52 8.47
CA ILE A 195 -2.94 12.66 8.52
C ILE A 195 -4.10 13.32 7.77
N LYS A 196 -4.44 14.57 8.11
CA LYS A 196 -5.53 15.31 7.43
C LYS A 196 -5.32 15.44 5.92
N GLN A 197 -4.08 15.56 5.46
CA GLN A 197 -3.76 15.61 4.03
C GLN A 197 -3.96 14.24 3.37
N MET A 198 -3.56 13.17 4.05
CA MET A 198 -3.68 11.80 3.55
C MET A 198 -5.12 11.30 3.52
N GLU A 199 -5.96 11.71 4.47
CA GLU A 199 -7.40 11.39 4.49
C GLU A 199 -8.13 11.82 3.22
N LYS A 200 -7.68 12.89 2.56
CA LYS A 200 -8.24 13.33 1.27
C LYS A 200 -8.11 12.29 0.16
N TYR A 201 -7.20 11.32 0.31
CA TYR A 201 -6.92 10.25 -0.64
C TYR A 201 -7.65 8.94 -0.31
N GLN A 202 -8.47 8.91 0.75
CA GLN A 202 -9.28 7.75 1.09
C GLN A 202 -10.29 7.44 -0.03
N ASN A 203 -10.31 6.19 -0.48
CA ASN A 203 -11.17 5.66 -1.54
C ASN A 203 -11.19 6.51 -2.83
N LYS A 204 -10.14 7.29 -3.11
CA LYS A 204 -10.01 8.10 -4.33
C LYS A 204 -9.56 7.28 -5.54
N TRP A 205 -10.26 6.19 -5.82
CA TRP A 205 -9.99 5.31 -6.97
C TRP A 205 -9.93 6.06 -8.29
N LYS A 206 -10.75 7.10 -8.46
CA LYS A 206 -10.76 7.99 -9.65
C LYS A 206 -9.42 8.66 -10.01
N LEU A 207 -8.43 8.62 -9.11
CA LEU A 207 -7.07 9.10 -9.39
C LEU A 207 -6.31 8.18 -10.35
N ILE A 208 -6.71 6.91 -10.44
CA ILE A 208 -6.20 5.94 -11.42
C ILE A 208 -7.02 6.13 -12.70
N LYS A 209 -6.42 6.68 -13.75
CA LYS A 209 -7.02 6.93 -15.07
C LYS A 209 -6.18 6.31 -16.18
#